data_AF-A0A7U9WY82-F1
#
_entry.id   AF-A0A7U9WY82-F1
#
_cell.length_a   1.000
_cell.length_b   1.000
_cell.length_c   1.000
_cell.angle_alpha   90.00
_cell.angle_beta   90.00
_cell.angle_gamma   90.00
#
_symmetry.space_group_name_H-M   'P 1'
#
loop_
_entity.id
_entity.type
_entity.pdbx_description
1 polymer ?
#
loop_
_entity_poly.entity_id
_entity_poly.type
_entity_poly.pdbx_seq_one_letter_code
_entity_poly.pdbx_strand_id
1 'polypeptide(L)'
;MKKKIVNVILSVAVVTSMMFTVTACGSKDNDKAPAESAAVTNTVEDAANTDTEGTAQTDTANADTEDTANADTEDTAQTDTANANAEGGMTVEEWVSSEEAAQYVEVLNTTIGAMSNGMMTTEFEGEGNTLSMVFVLSAEALGTDGSDLTDEQKSEMETQMQQQFDGLKDQFQPMRDELKETIGISDLVVQIVYRTSNGTELFRHEL
;
A
#
# COMPACT_ATOMS: atom_id res chain seq x y z
N MET A 1 -13.59 -8.52 32.51
CA MET A 1 -13.08 -9.70 31.78
C MET A 1 -11.58 -9.51 31.55
N LYS A 2 -10.69 -10.25 32.23
CA LYS A 2 -9.22 -9.98 32.22
C LYS A 2 -8.37 -11.27 32.31
N LYS A 3 -8.72 -12.34 31.60
CA LYS A 3 -8.03 -13.65 31.75
C LYS A 3 -7.63 -14.37 30.45
N LYS A 4 -7.80 -13.76 29.26
CA LYS A 4 -7.59 -14.47 27.99
C LYS A 4 -6.21 -14.30 27.34
N ILE A 5 -5.41 -13.31 27.75
CA ILE A 5 -4.17 -12.93 27.02
C ILE A 5 -2.96 -13.80 27.41
N VAL A 6 -2.99 -14.51 28.54
CA VAL A 6 -1.80 -15.19 29.09
C VAL A 6 -1.37 -16.44 28.30
N ASN A 7 -2.22 -17.00 27.44
CA ASN A 7 -1.97 -18.34 26.89
C ASN A 7 -1.44 -18.41 25.44
N VAL A 8 -1.19 -17.29 24.78
CA VAL A 8 -0.79 -17.27 23.36
C VAL A 8 0.73 -17.06 23.14
N ILE A 9 1.49 -16.77 24.21
CA ILE A 9 2.91 -16.38 24.09
C ILE A 9 3.87 -17.60 24.03
N LEU A 10 3.40 -18.84 24.21
CA LEU A 10 4.30 -19.97 24.52
C LEU A 10 4.59 -20.98 23.39
N SER A 11 4.23 -20.75 22.12
CA SER A 11 4.27 -21.83 21.11
C SER A 11 5.03 -21.59 19.80
N VAL A 12 5.80 -20.51 19.65
CA VAL A 12 6.64 -20.35 18.45
C VAL A 12 8.11 -20.53 18.83
N ALA A 13 8.50 -21.79 19.04
CA ALA A 13 9.90 -22.17 19.16
C ALA A 13 10.18 -23.35 18.21
N VAL A 14 11.17 -23.11 17.34
CA VAL A 14 12.00 -24.08 16.61
C VAL A 14 11.41 -24.71 15.33
N VAL A 15 11.73 -24.10 14.18
CA VAL A 15 12.32 -24.83 13.04
C VAL A 15 13.30 -23.89 12.32
N THR A 16 14.54 -23.82 12.79
CA THR A 16 15.65 -23.17 12.08
C THR A 16 16.73 -24.19 11.82
N SER A 17 16.69 -24.84 10.65
CA SER A 17 17.84 -25.60 10.14
C SER A 17 17.65 -26.05 8.69
N MET A 18 17.82 -25.15 7.73
CA MET A 18 18.39 -25.51 6.42
C MET A 18 19.27 -24.36 5.92
N MET A 19 20.57 -24.44 6.25
CA MET A 19 21.61 -23.74 5.52
C MET A 19 21.81 -24.45 4.17
N PHE A 20 21.57 -23.75 3.06
CA PHE A 20 22.15 -24.12 1.77
C PHE A 20 23.03 -22.98 1.28
N THR A 21 24.31 -23.30 1.19
CA THR A 21 25.43 -22.56 0.66
C THR A 21 25.21 -22.25 -0.83
N VAL A 22 25.25 -20.98 -1.22
CA VAL A 22 25.50 -20.61 -2.63
C VAL A 22 26.91 -20.05 -2.74
N THR A 23 27.81 -20.89 -3.25
CA THR A 23 29.14 -20.49 -3.72
C THR A 23 29.19 -20.75 -5.22
N ALA A 24 29.79 -19.79 -5.92
CA ALA A 24 30.39 -19.87 -7.26
C ALA A 24 29.47 -19.69 -8.49
N CYS A 25 29.68 -18.52 -9.09
CA CYS A 25 29.63 -18.25 -10.53
C CYS A 25 30.44 -19.29 -11.33
N GLY A 26 29.90 -19.81 -12.45
CA GLY A 26 30.67 -20.65 -13.37
C GLY A 26 29.86 -21.35 -14.47
N SER A 27 29.69 -20.67 -15.60
CA SER A 27 29.70 -21.17 -16.99
C SER A 27 28.98 -22.47 -17.41
N LYS A 28 27.99 -22.29 -18.31
CA LYS A 28 27.85 -22.94 -19.63
C LYS A 28 27.28 -24.38 -19.73
N ASP A 29 26.15 -24.42 -20.45
CA ASP A 29 25.55 -25.47 -21.31
C ASP A 29 24.82 -26.72 -20.73
N ASN A 30 23.57 -26.81 -21.20
CA ASN A 30 22.87 -27.96 -21.80
C ASN A 30 21.87 -28.81 -20.98
N ASP A 31 20.65 -28.82 -21.53
CA ASP A 31 19.64 -29.89 -21.56
C ASP A 31 19.30 -30.65 -20.26
N LYS A 32 18.03 -30.53 -19.85
CA LYS A 32 17.03 -31.61 -19.95
C LYS A 32 15.86 -31.38 -18.98
N ALA A 33 14.70 -30.98 -19.52
CA ALA A 33 13.42 -31.31 -18.90
C ALA A 33 13.13 -32.81 -19.11
N PRO A 34 12.42 -33.47 -18.19
CA PRO A 34 10.97 -33.62 -18.36
C PRO A 34 10.22 -33.38 -17.03
N ALA A 35 9.17 -32.55 -17.00
CA ALA A 35 7.78 -32.93 -17.25
C ALA A 35 7.29 -34.09 -16.36
N GLU A 36 6.43 -33.79 -15.39
CA GLU A 36 5.29 -34.64 -15.07
C GLU A 36 4.04 -33.77 -14.89
N SER A 37 3.09 -34.02 -15.79
CA SER A 37 1.72 -33.54 -15.78
C SER A 37 0.88 -34.57 -15.03
N ALA A 38 0.05 -34.13 -14.09
CA ALA A 38 -1.04 -34.92 -13.57
C ALA A 38 -2.33 -34.09 -13.61
N ALA A 39 -3.07 -34.28 -14.69
CA ALA A 39 -4.49 -33.95 -14.76
C ALA A 39 -5.26 -34.94 -13.88
N VAL A 40 -6.21 -34.45 -13.09
CA VAL A 40 -7.32 -35.28 -12.60
C VAL A 40 -8.61 -34.65 -13.11
N THR A 41 -9.20 -35.41 -14.03
CA THR A 41 -10.50 -35.28 -14.66
C THR A 41 -11.62 -35.53 -13.67
N ASN A 42 -12.73 -34.79 -13.81
CA ASN A 42 -14.07 -35.32 -13.56
C ASN A 42 -15.00 -34.77 -14.63
N THR A 43 -15.41 -35.66 -15.54
CA THR A 43 -16.49 -35.49 -16.52
C THR A 43 -17.52 -36.57 -16.24
N VAL A 44 -18.81 -36.22 -16.32
CA VAL A 44 -19.96 -36.98 -16.85
C VAL A 44 -21.14 -35.99 -16.75
N GLU A 45 -21.51 -35.34 -17.85
CA GLU A 45 -22.55 -35.69 -18.85
C GLU A 45 -23.95 -35.20 -18.41
N ASP A 46 -24.54 -34.25 -19.15
CA ASP A 46 -25.43 -34.44 -20.33
C ASP A 46 -26.88 -34.68 -19.85
N ALA A 47 -27.98 -34.11 -20.35
CA ALA A 47 -28.41 -33.49 -21.60
C ALA A 47 -29.61 -32.57 -21.21
N ALA A 48 -30.34 -31.80 -22.02
CA ALA A 48 -30.50 -31.54 -23.44
C ALA A 48 -31.22 -30.17 -23.51
N ASN A 49 -30.76 -29.21 -24.30
CA ASN A 49 -31.30 -28.86 -25.62
C ASN A 49 -32.84 -28.75 -25.70
N THR A 50 -33.38 -27.56 -25.99
CA THR A 50 -34.16 -27.30 -27.23
C THR A 50 -34.29 -25.79 -27.48
N ASP A 51 -33.95 -25.39 -28.71
CA ASP A 51 -34.27 -24.18 -29.46
C ASP A 51 -35.59 -23.45 -29.15
N THR A 52 -35.62 -22.12 -29.36
CA THR A 52 -36.27 -21.51 -30.55
C THR A 52 -36.42 -19.99 -30.39
N GLU A 53 -35.81 -19.27 -31.34
CA GLU A 53 -36.19 -18.02 -32.05
C GLU A 53 -37.06 -16.93 -31.38
N GLY A 54 -36.75 -15.67 -31.72
CA GLY A 54 -37.79 -14.64 -31.82
C GLY A 54 -37.35 -13.19 -31.61
N THR A 55 -36.85 -12.59 -32.67
CA THR A 55 -36.75 -11.15 -32.97
C THR A 55 -37.73 -10.18 -32.26
N ALA A 56 -37.23 -9.04 -31.79
CA ALA A 56 -37.79 -7.71 -32.12
C ALA A 56 -36.86 -6.56 -31.67
N GLN A 57 -36.54 -5.75 -32.66
CA GLN A 57 -35.87 -4.44 -32.64
C GLN A 57 -36.79 -3.37 -32.03
N THR A 58 -36.22 -2.35 -31.39
CA THR A 58 -36.77 -0.98 -31.46
C THR A 58 -35.66 0.04 -31.23
N ASP A 59 -35.29 0.74 -32.31
CA ASP A 59 -34.57 2.01 -32.33
C ASP A 59 -35.39 3.14 -31.68
N THR A 60 -34.73 4.18 -31.14
CA THR A 60 -34.76 5.56 -31.71
C THR A 60 -34.25 6.66 -30.75
N ALA A 61 -33.26 7.42 -31.25
CA ALA A 61 -32.86 8.84 -31.08
C ALA A 61 -32.50 9.38 -29.66
N ASN A 62 -31.27 9.89 -29.40
CA ASN A 62 -30.49 11.02 -29.97
C ASN A 62 -30.93 12.42 -29.47
N ALA A 63 -30.07 13.11 -28.71
CA ALA A 63 -29.77 14.54 -28.86
C ALA A 63 -28.62 14.99 -27.94
N ASP A 64 -27.57 15.44 -28.62
CA ASP A 64 -26.40 16.21 -28.25
C ASP A 64 -26.75 17.62 -27.71
N THR A 65 -26.01 18.13 -26.73
CA THR A 65 -25.78 19.58 -26.54
C THR A 65 -24.51 19.80 -25.71
N GLU A 66 -23.37 19.98 -26.38
CA GLU A 66 -22.33 20.90 -25.91
C GLU A 66 -22.77 22.36 -26.17
N ASP A 67 -22.47 23.30 -25.26
CA ASP A 67 -21.71 24.54 -25.54
C ASP A 67 -21.57 25.45 -24.30
N THR A 68 -20.32 25.60 -23.83
CA THR A 68 -19.58 26.78 -23.36
C THR A 68 -20.27 27.94 -22.60
N ALA A 69 -19.72 28.29 -21.42
CA ALA A 69 -19.33 29.67 -21.10
C ALA A 69 -18.47 29.76 -19.82
N ASN A 70 -17.24 30.23 -20.04
CA ASN A 70 -16.26 30.70 -19.07
C ASN A 70 -16.78 31.95 -18.32
N ALA A 71 -16.67 31.98 -16.99
CA ALA A 71 -16.77 33.20 -16.20
C ALA A 71 -15.81 33.11 -15.00
N ASP A 72 -14.68 33.81 -15.20
CA ASP A 72 -13.70 34.24 -14.22
C ASP A 72 -14.38 34.94 -13.03
N THR A 73 -14.10 34.46 -11.81
CA THR A 73 -14.25 35.24 -10.59
C THR A 73 -13.21 34.72 -9.61
N GLU A 74 -12.15 35.50 -9.42
CA GLU A 74 -11.32 35.46 -8.22
C GLU A 74 -12.23 35.53 -6.99
N ASP A 75 -12.39 34.41 -6.29
CA ASP A 75 -12.84 34.40 -4.91
C ASP A 75 -11.94 33.46 -4.12
N THR A 76 -11.36 34.04 -3.09
CA THR A 76 -10.49 33.43 -2.09
C THR A 76 -11.17 32.23 -1.43
N ALA A 77 -11.08 31.07 -2.06
CA ALA A 77 -11.42 29.80 -1.42
C ALA A 77 -10.20 29.32 -0.64
N GLN A 78 -10.09 29.82 0.60
CA GLN A 78 -9.60 28.99 1.69
C GLN A 78 -10.56 27.80 1.75
N THR A 79 -10.20 26.72 1.07
CA THR A 79 -10.88 25.44 1.21
C THR A 79 -10.57 24.94 2.61
N ASP A 80 -11.38 25.39 3.57
CA ASP A 80 -11.72 24.56 4.72
C ASP A 80 -12.29 23.27 4.14
N THR A 81 -11.42 22.29 3.91
CA THR A 81 -11.81 20.89 3.72
C THR A 81 -12.32 20.39 5.06
N ALA A 82 -13.44 20.94 5.52
CA ALA A 82 -14.27 20.28 6.49
C ALA A 82 -14.98 19.16 5.74
N ASN A 83 -14.28 18.03 5.55
CA ASN A 83 -14.98 16.79 5.28
C ASN A 83 -15.68 16.41 6.58
N ALA A 84 -16.89 16.95 6.75
CA ALA A 84 -17.78 16.57 7.82
C ALA A 84 -18.15 15.11 7.58
N ASN A 85 -17.36 14.21 8.17
CA ASN A 85 -17.57 12.79 8.19
C ASN A 85 -19.00 12.57 8.71
N ALA A 86 -19.92 12.26 7.80
CA ALA A 86 -21.29 12.00 8.15
C ALA A 86 -21.29 10.76 9.06
N GLU A 87 -21.79 10.94 10.30
CA GLU A 87 -21.90 9.90 11.33
C GLU A 87 -20.64 9.63 12.19
N GLY A 88 -20.11 10.65 12.85
CA GLY A 88 -19.44 10.49 14.16
C GLY A 88 -18.08 9.77 14.19
N GLY A 89 -17.44 9.57 13.03
CA GLY A 89 -16.06 9.10 12.94
C GLY A 89 -15.05 10.20 13.33
N MET A 90 -13.90 9.79 13.86
CA MET A 90 -12.75 10.66 14.14
C MET A 90 -12.15 11.15 12.81
N THR A 91 -11.70 12.40 12.74
CA THR A 91 -10.94 12.90 11.56
C THR A 91 -9.54 12.25 11.51
N VAL A 92 -8.88 12.27 10.35
CA VAL A 92 -7.53 11.69 10.22
C VAL A 92 -6.55 12.42 11.13
N GLU A 93 -6.65 13.74 11.20
CA GLU A 93 -5.79 14.60 12.02
C GLU A 93 -5.98 14.36 13.51
N GLU A 94 -7.22 14.13 13.95
CA GLU A 94 -7.52 13.72 15.33
C GLU A 94 -6.94 12.33 15.62
N TRP A 95 -7.02 11.40 14.67
CA TRP A 95 -6.46 10.06 14.85
C TRP A 95 -4.94 10.07 14.91
N VAL A 96 -4.25 10.80 14.02
CA VAL A 96 -2.79 10.94 14.02
C VAL A 96 -2.28 11.53 15.34
N SER A 97 -3.08 12.40 15.97
CA SER A 97 -2.77 13.01 17.28
C SER A 97 -3.14 12.13 18.47
N SER A 98 -3.69 10.93 18.24
CA SER A 98 -4.18 10.03 19.30
C SER A 98 -3.08 9.17 19.92
N GLU A 99 -3.33 8.65 21.13
CA GLU A 99 -2.45 7.66 21.78
C GLU A 99 -2.39 6.34 20.99
N GLU A 100 -3.42 6.04 20.19
CA GLU A 100 -3.46 4.86 19.34
C GLU A 100 -2.47 4.98 18.18
N ALA A 101 -2.49 6.10 17.45
CA ALA A 101 -1.49 6.35 16.40
C ALA A 101 -0.07 6.36 16.96
N ALA A 102 0.15 6.94 18.15
CA ALA A 102 1.44 6.91 18.83
C ALA A 102 1.91 5.47 19.14
N GLN A 103 1.00 4.58 19.56
CA GLN A 103 1.32 3.16 19.78
C GLN A 103 1.67 2.44 18.48
N TYR A 104 0.92 2.70 17.39
CA TYR A 104 1.26 2.15 16.07
C TYR A 104 2.65 2.61 15.61
N VAL A 105 2.95 3.90 15.75
CA VAL A 105 4.27 4.47 15.43
C VAL A 105 5.37 3.87 16.29
N GLU A 106 5.15 3.63 17.58
CA GLU A 106 6.13 2.99 18.46
C GLU A 106 6.44 1.56 18.02
N VAL A 107 5.41 0.77 17.70
CA VAL A 107 5.56 -0.61 17.21
C VAL A 107 6.30 -0.62 15.88
N LEU A 108 5.88 0.22 14.93
CA LEU A 108 6.52 0.34 13.61
C LEU A 108 7.98 0.76 13.75
N ASN A 109 8.30 1.79 14.53
CA ASN A 109 9.67 2.22 14.78
C ASN A 109 10.52 1.16 15.49
N THR A 110 9.92 0.36 16.38
CA THR A 110 10.63 -0.75 17.02
C THR A 110 10.99 -1.82 15.99
N THR A 111 10.05 -2.21 15.14
CA THR A 111 10.28 -3.25 14.11
C THR A 111 11.20 -2.76 13.00
N ILE A 112 10.93 -1.59 12.43
CA ILE A 112 11.68 -0.99 11.33
C ILE A 112 13.04 -0.51 11.81
N GLY A 113 13.12 0.09 13.00
CA GLY A 113 14.39 0.49 13.61
C GLY A 113 15.30 -0.71 13.83
N ALA A 114 14.76 -1.86 14.28
CA ALA A 114 15.54 -3.09 14.41
C ALA A 114 16.02 -3.63 13.04
N MET A 115 15.17 -3.57 12.01
CA MET A 115 15.51 -4.04 10.65
C MET A 115 16.53 -3.12 9.95
N SER A 116 16.39 -1.82 10.13
CA SER A 116 17.20 -0.78 9.49
C SER A 116 18.42 -0.36 10.31
N ASN A 117 18.68 -0.99 11.45
CA ASN A 117 19.67 -0.55 12.44
C ASN A 117 19.50 0.94 12.84
N GLY A 118 18.26 1.41 12.91
CA GLY A 118 17.91 2.79 13.25
C GLY A 118 18.09 3.80 12.12
N MET A 119 18.41 3.36 10.89
CA MET A 119 18.58 4.25 9.74
C MET A 119 17.26 4.66 9.09
N MET A 120 16.13 4.09 9.52
CA MET A 120 14.79 4.44 9.07
C MET A 120 13.85 4.57 10.26
N THR A 121 13.01 5.61 10.25
CA THR A 121 11.90 5.77 11.20
C THR A 121 10.58 5.91 10.46
N THR A 122 9.47 5.72 11.17
CA THR A 122 8.12 5.87 10.64
C THR A 122 7.34 6.90 11.46
N GLU A 123 6.50 7.67 10.80
CA GLU A 123 5.53 8.57 11.41
C GLU A 123 4.21 8.56 10.61
N PHE A 124 3.16 9.11 11.19
CA PHE A 124 1.90 9.35 10.49
C PHE A 124 1.70 10.85 10.29
N GLU A 125 1.28 11.23 9.09
CA GLU A 125 0.81 12.57 8.77
C GLU A 125 -0.63 12.47 8.23
N GLY A 126 -1.52 13.37 8.68
CA GLY A 126 -2.91 13.41 8.25
C GLY A 126 -3.21 14.73 7.54
N GLU A 127 -3.84 14.66 6.37
CA GLU A 127 -4.33 15.84 5.63
C GLU A 127 -5.68 15.53 4.98
N GLY A 128 -6.75 16.12 5.51
CA GLY A 128 -8.13 15.85 5.10
C GLY A 128 -8.45 14.36 5.26
N ASN A 129 -8.72 13.70 4.13
CA ASN A 129 -9.04 12.26 4.09
C ASN A 129 -7.86 11.38 3.72
N THR A 130 -6.64 11.93 3.74
CA THR A 130 -5.43 11.20 3.42
C THR A 130 -4.63 10.95 4.68
N LEU A 131 -4.41 9.67 5.00
CA LEU A 131 -3.43 9.23 5.98
C LEU A 131 -2.13 8.84 5.26
N SER A 132 -1.04 9.52 5.60
CA SER A 132 0.29 9.21 5.08
C SER A 132 1.10 8.45 6.13
N MET A 133 1.53 7.23 5.80
CA MET A 133 2.58 6.54 6.51
C MET A 133 3.92 6.98 5.94
N VAL A 134 4.65 7.77 6.71
CA VAL A 134 5.88 8.43 6.27
C VAL A 134 7.09 7.66 6.80
N PHE A 135 7.91 7.14 5.90
CA PHE A 135 9.20 6.52 6.21
C PHE A 135 10.31 7.54 6.01
N VAL A 136 10.96 7.91 7.10
CA VAL A 136 12.07 8.87 7.11
C VAL A 136 13.39 8.13 7.03
N LEU A 137 14.11 8.35 5.93
CA LEU A 137 15.43 7.77 5.66
C LEU A 137 16.52 8.70 6.20
N SER A 138 17.43 8.15 6.99
CA SER A 138 18.62 8.88 7.42
C SER A 138 19.58 9.13 6.25
N ALA A 139 20.46 10.13 6.39
CA ALA A 139 21.53 10.37 5.42
C ALA A 139 22.41 9.12 5.24
N GLU A 140 22.63 8.35 6.32
CA GLU A 140 23.38 7.10 6.32
C GLU A 140 22.68 6.00 5.50
N ALA A 141 21.35 5.86 5.61
CA ALA A 141 20.59 4.92 4.77
C ALA A 141 20.76 5.20 3.28
N LEU A 142 20.87 6.48 2.92
CA LEU A 142 21.00 6.93 1.54
C LEU A 142 22.46 7.00 1.05
N GLY A 143 23.44 6.80 1.94
CA GLY A 143 24.86 6.99 1.62
C GLY A 143 25.22 8.44 1.26
N THR A 144 24.49 9.40 1.84
CA THR A 144 24.66 10.85 1.59
C THR A 144 25.25 11.54 2.82
N ASP A 145 25.68 12.78 2.65
CA ASP A 145 26.09 13.67 3.75
C ASP A 145 24.91 14.44 4.37
N GLY A 146 23.68 14.12 3.96
CA GLY A 146 22.45 14.79 4.41
C GLY A 146 22.13 16.08 3.64
N SER A 147 22.91 16.41 2.60
CA SER A 147 22.53 17.46 1.65
C SER A 147 21.30 17.06 0.86
N ASP A 148 20.68 18.04 0.20
CA ASP A 148 19.66 17.76 -0.79
C ASP A 148 20.21 16.89 -1.91
N LEU A 149 19.38 15.96 -2.36
CA LEU A 149 19.69 15.08 -3.49
C LEU A 149 19.52 15.84 -4.81
N THR A 150 20.36 15.52 -5.79
CA THR A 150 20.16 15.95 -7.17
C THR A 150 18.97 15.22 -7.80
N ASP A 151 18.42 15.75 -8.89
CA ASP A 151 17.29 15.11 -9.59
C ASP A 151 17.64 13.72 -10.13
N GLU A 152 18.88 13.50 -10.57
CA GLU A 152 19.37 12.17 -10.97
C GLU A 152 19.33 11.19 -9.80
N GLN A 153 19.86 11.59 -8.64
CA GLN A 153 19.84 10.74 -7.44
C GLN A 153 18.41 10.45 -6.97
N LYS A 154 17.51 11.44 -7.02
CA LYS A 154 16.09 11.25 -6.69
C LYS A 154 15.45 10.23 -7.62
N SER A 155 15.68 10.30 -8.92
CA SER A 155 15.11 9.35 -9.89
C SER A 155 15.62 7.92 -9.67
N GLU A 156 16.90 7.75 -9.35
CA GLU A 156 17.46 6.44 -8.98
C GLU A 156 16.83 5.90 -7.69
N MET A 157 16.67 6.75 -6.67
CA MET A 157 16.03 6.38 -5.40
C MET A 157 14.55 6.06 -5.58
N GLU A 158 13.82 6.85 -6.36
CA GLU A 158 12.40 6.61 -6.68
C GLU A 158 12.21 5.24 -7.33
N THR A 159 13.06 4.90 -8.32
CA THR A 159 13.04 3.59 -8.98
C THR A 159 13.30 2.46 -7.98
N GLN A 160 14.26 2.64 -7.08
CA GLN A 160 14.56 1.67 -6.03
C GLN A 160 13.39 1.51 -5.04
N MET A 161 12.78 2.62 -4.61
CA MET A 161 11.64 2.62 -3.68
C MET A 161 10.40 1.99 -4.33
N GLN A 162 10.16 2.25 -5.62
CA GLN A 162 9.09 1.60 -6.37
C GLN A 162 9.28 0.08 -6.42
N GLN A 163 10.50 -0.39 -6.69
CA GLN A 163 10.79 -1.84 -6.69
C GLN A 163 10.61 -2.47 -5.30
N GLN A 164 11.02 -1.78 -4.24
CA GLN A 164 10.78 -2.23 -2.87
C GLN A 164 9.29 -2.26 -2.53
N PHE A 165 8.56 -1.21 -2.92
CA PHE A 165 7.11 -1.14 -2.75
C PHE A 165 6.41 -2.29 -3.46
N ASP A 166 6.74 -2.56 -4.72
CA ASP A 166 6.12 -3.64 -5.49
C ASP A 166 6.33 -5.03 -4.85
N GLY A 167 7.45 -5.22 -4.14
CA GLY A 167 7.72 -6.44 -3.37
C GLY A 167 6.99 -6.52 -2.02
N LEU A 168 6.53 -5.40 -1.47
CA LEU A 168 5.90 -5.29 -0.16
C LEU A 168 4.41 -4.92 -0.21
N LYS A 169 3.88 -4.53 -1.37
CA LYS A 169 2.51 -4.00 -1.55
C LYS A 169 1.43 -4.90 -0.95
N ASP A 170 1.56 -6.22 -1.11
CA ASP A 170 0.57 -7.19 -0.61
C ASP A 170 0.57 -7.25 0.93
N GLN A 171 1.68 -6.85 1.57
CA GLN A 171 1.77 -6.73 3.03
C GLN A 171 1.15 -5.40 3.54
N PHE A 172 1.08 -4.38 2.70
CA PHE A 172 0.48 -3.09 3.05
C PHE A 172 -1.05 -3.10 2.92
N GLN A 173 -1.64 -3.94 2.08
CA GLN A 173 -3.10 -4.08 1.95
C GLN A 173 -3.82 -4.38 3.28
N PRO A 174 -3.44 -5.41 4.07
CA PRO A 174 -4.12 -5.68 5.34
C PRO A 174 -3.92 -4.55 6.35
N MET A 175 -2.77 -3.88 6.33
CA MET A 175 -2.49 -2.73 7.19
C MET A 175 -3.38 -1.54 6.82
N ARG A 176 -3.54 -1.25 5.53
CA ARG A 176 -4.47 -0.24 5.02
C ARG A 176 -5.90 -0.55 5.49
N ASP A 177 -6.35 -1.79 5.32
CA ASP A 177 -7.71 -2.17 5.66
C ASP A 177 -7.97 -2.04 7.17
N GLU A 178 -6.99 -2.40 8.02
CA GLU A 178 -7.05 -2.17 9.46
C GLU A 178 -7.11 -0.67 9.79
N LEU A 179 -6.28 0.17 9.15
CA LEU A 179 -6.31 1.63 9.36
C LEU A 179 -7.66 2.23 8.95
N LYS A 180 -8.25 1.78 7.84
CA LYS A 180 -9.59 2.20 7.40
C LYS A 180 -10.67 1.80 8.41
N GLU A 181 -10.59 0.59 8.96
CA GLU A 181 -11.53 0.10 9.97
C GLU A 181 -11.41 0.89 11.27
N THR A 182 -10.18 1.10 11.76
CA THR A 182 -9.89 1.80 13.01
C THR A 182 -10.33 3.26 12.97
N ILE A 183 -10.02 3.96 11.87
CA ILE A 183 -10.33 5.39 11.73
C ILE A 183 -11.81 5.60 11.41
N GLY A 184 -12.45 4.65 10.72
CA GLY A 184 -13.88 4.68 10.43
C GLY A 184 -14.28 5.72 9.39
N ILE A 185 -13.34 6.16 8.54
CA ILE A 185 -13.59 7.06 7.41
C ILE A 185 -13.74 6.23 6.14
N SER A 186 -14.90 6.30 5.50
CA SER A 186 -15.26 5.44 4.35
C SER A 186 -14.44 5.77 3.09
N ASP A 187 -14.11 7.04 2.90
CA ASP A 187 -13.33 7.59 1.79
C ASP A 187 -11.86 7.84 2.18
N LEU A 188 -11.36 7.16 3.23
CA LEU A 188 -9.97 7.28 3.64
C LEU A 188 -9.04 6.79 2.53
N VAL A 189 -8.10 7.66 2.14
CA VAL A 189 -6.94 7.33 1.32
C VAL A 189 -5.79 7.04 2.27
N VAL A 190 -5.14 5.88 2.12
CA VAL A 190 -3.91 5.58 2.85
C VAL A 190 -2.78 5.56 1.82
N GLN A 191 -1.71 6.28 2.10
CA GLN A 191 -0.54 6.34 1.22
C GLN A 191 0.75 6.11 2.00
N ILE A 192 1.76 5.65 1.30
CA ILE A 192 3.14 5.57 1.78
C ILE A 192 3.95 6.70 1.18
N VAL A 193 4.74 7.36 2.01
CA VAL A 193 5.68 8.39 1.59
C VAL A 193 7.07 8.02 2.10
N TYR A 194 8.08 8.07 1.23
CA TYR A 194 9.48 8.03 1.66
C TYR A 194 10.03 9.44 1.58
N ARG A 195 10.61 9.92 2.68
CA ARG A 195 11.29 11.21 2.74
C ARG A 195 12.68 11.07 3.34
N THR A 196 13.59 11.96 2.98
CA THR A 196 14.86 12.10 3.69
C THR A 196 14.62 12.75 5.06
N SER A 197 15.58 12.60 5.97
CA SER A 197 15.61 13.31 7.25
C SER A 197 15.60 14.85 7.14
N ASN A 198 15.96 15.43 5.98
CA ASN A 198 15.88 16.87 5.76
C ASN A 198 14.50 17.33 5.24
N GLY A 199 13.61 16.38 4.98
CA GLY A 199 12.24 16.63 4.58
C GLY A 199 11.95 16.45 3.09
N THR A 200 12.95 16.16 2.26
CA THR A 200 12.80 15.94 0.81
C THR A 200 12.01 14.66 0.54
N GLU A 201 10.88 14.78 -0.17
CA GLU A 201 10.12 13.62 -0.66
C GLU A 201 10.90 12.90 -1.77
N LEU A 202 10.96 11.57 -1.67
CA LEU A 202 11.63 10.68 -2.62
C LEU A 202 10.65 9.81 -3.40
N PHE A 203 9.54 9.44 -2.77
CA PHE A 203 8.55 8.54 -3.33
C PHE A 203 7.23 8.69 -2.59
N ARG A 204 6.13 8.56 -3.33
CA ARG A 204 4.77 8.54 -2.80
C ARG A 204 3.93 7.52 -3.57
N HIS A 205 3.15 6.72 -2.85
CA HIS A 205 2.22 5.77 -3.47
C HIS A 205 0.98 5.52 -2.62
N GLU A 206 -0.18 5.46 -3.26
CA GLU A 206 -1.47 5.11 -2.63
C GLU A 206 -1.61 3.59 -2.46
N LEU A 207 -2.16 3.14 -1.31
CA LEU A 207 -2.34 1.73 -0.95
C LEU A 207 -3.70 1.16 -1.34
#